data_AF-A0A1M6X397-F1
#
_entry.id   AF-A0A1M6X397-F1
#
_cell.length_a   1.000
_cell.length_b   1.000
_cell.length_c   1.000
_cell.angle_alpha   90.00
_cell.angle_beta   90.00
_cell.angle_gamma   90.00
#
_symmetry.space_group_name_H-M   'P 1'
#
loop_
_entity.id
_entity.type
_entity.pdbx_description
1 polymer ?
#
loop_
_entity_poly.entity_id
_entity_poly.type
_entity_poly.pdbx_seq_one_letter_code
_entity_poly.pdbx_strand_id
1 'polypeptide(L)' 'MPSANRLPVEERRYTMVELYELRRVIIKYARSIPLGPARNKHRQIAASMRSLTRDRDWLAIHTVDGIK' A
#
# COMPACT_ATOMS: atom_id res chain seq x y z
N MET A 1 -20.00 -17.59 15.30
CA MET A 1 -20.35 -17.71 13.86
C MET A 1 -21.83 -17.38 13.73
N PRO A 2 -22.29 -16.56 12.75
CA PRO A 2 -22.01 -16.81 11.32
C PRO A 2 -21.44 -15.62 10.53
N SER A 3 -20.82 -15.98 9.41
CA SER A 3 -20.44 -15.20 8.23
C SER A 3 -19.58 -13.96 8.43
N ALA A 4 -18.26 -14.20 8.54
CA ALA A 4 -17.34 -13.39 7.76
C ALA A 4 -17.63 -13.67 6.28
N ASN A 5 -18.68 -13.06 5.74
CA ASN A 5 -18.80 -12.80 4.31
C ASN A 5 -17.70 -11.79 3.95
N ARG A 6 -16.43 -12.20 4.10
CA ARG A 6 -15.41 -11.68 3.20
C ARG A 6 -15.83 -12.28 1.87
N LEU A 7 -16.63 -11.50 1.13
CA LEU A 7 -16.61 -11.56 -0.32
C LEU A 7 -15.14 -11.81 -0.70
N PRO A 8 -14.82 -12.69 -1.66
CA PRO A 8 -13.45 -12.74 -2.14
C PRO A 8 -13.13 -11.30 -2.50
N VAL A 9 -12.33 -10.63 -1.67
CA VAL A 9 -11.68 -9.41 -2.05
C VAL A 9 -10.82 -9.98 -3.13
N GLU A 10 -11.27 -9.86 -4.39
CA GLU A 10 -10.40 -10.04 -5.53
C GLU A 10 -9.13 -9.32 -5.12
N GLU A 11 -8.10 -10.08 -4.79
CA GLU A 11 -6.89 -9.51 -4.23
C GLU A 11 -6.37 -8.66 -5.35
N ARG A 12 -6.69 -7.36 -5.27
CA ARG A 12 -6.39 -6.43 -6.32
C ARG A 12 -4.88 -6.40 -6.39
N ARG A 13 -4.34 -7.13 -7.36
CA ARG A 13 -2.91 -7.15 -7.63
C ARG A 13 -2.60 -5.81 -8.24
N TYR A 14 -1.69 -5.10 -7.60
CA TYR A 14 -1.23 -3.82 -8.10
C TYR A 14 -0.02 -4.06 -9.01
N THR A 15 0.10 -3.26 -10.06
CA THR A 15 1.38 -3.11 -10.74
C THR A 15 2.36 -2.36 -9.83
N MET A 16 3.66 -2.52 -10.08
CA MET A 16 4.67 -1.72 -9.37
C MET A 16 4.45 -0.22 -9.53
N VAL A 17 3.99 0.21 -10.72
CA VAL A 17 3.70 1.61 -11.03
C VAL A 17 2.57 2.14 -10.14
N GLU A 18 1.46 1.41 -10.01
CA GLU A 18 0.34 1.80 -9.15
C GLU A 18 0.76 1.92 -7.67
N LEU A 19 1.60 1.02 -7.17
CA LEU A 19 2.12 1.09 -5.80
C LEU A 19 2.98 2.35 -5.57
N TYR A 20 3.82 2.71 -6.55
CA TYR A 20 4.61 3.93 -6.47
C TYR A 20 3.74 5.19 -6.52
N GLU A 21 2.70 5.20 -7.35
CA GLU A 21 1.74 6.30 -7.42
C GLU A 21 0.96 6.46 -6.12
N LEU A 22 0.45 5.36 -5.56
CA LEU A 22 -0.30 5.37 -4.30
C LEU A 22 0.56 5.89 -3.16
N ARG A 23 1.83 5.47 -3.09
CA ARG A 23 2.81 6.03 -2.14
C ARG A 23 3.01 7.53 -2.35
N ARG A 24 3.15 7.99 -3.60
CA ARG A 24 3.32 9.42 -3.93
C ARG A 24 2.12 10.24 -3.48
N VAL A 25 0.90 9.76 -3.70
CA VAL A 25 -0.34 10.40 -3.26
C VAL A 25 -0.39 10.53 -1.75
N ILE A 26 -0.08 9.46 -1.01
CA ILE A 26 -0.06 9.49 0.46
C ILE A 26 0.96 10.49 0.99
N ILE A 27 2.15 10.57 0.39
CA ILE A 27 3.15 11.57 0.78
C ILE A 27 2.66 13.00 0.50
N LYS A 28 2.03 13.23 -0.66
CA LYS A 28 1.47 14.53 -1.02
C LYS A 28 0.39 14.95 -0.02
N TYR A 29 -0.51 14.04 0.33
CA TYR A 29 -1.54 14.26 1.34
C TYR A 29 -0.95 14.49 2.73
N ALA A 30 0.04 13.72 3.15
CA ALA A 30 0.73 13.94 4.43
C ALA A 30 1.40 15.32 4.51
N ARG A 31 1.81 15.90 3.37
CA ARG A 31 2.41 17.23 3.30
C ARG A 31 1.38 18.36 3.33
N SER A 32 0.13 18.10 2.92
CA SER A 32 -0.95 19.10 2.98
C SER A 32 -1.57 19.24 4.37
N ILE A 33 -1.30 18.32 5.29
CA ILE A 33 -1.81 18.36 6.66
C ILE A 33 -0.78 19.07 7.58
N PRO A 34 -1.23 19.85 8.59
CA PRO A 34 -0.36 20.38 9.63
C PRO A 34 0.47 19.31 10.34
N LEU A 35 1.53 19.76 11.03
CA LEU A 35 2.33 18.90 11.91
C LEU A 35 1.42 18.27 12.98
N GLY A 36 1.52 16.95 13.14
CA GLY A 36 0.75 16.23 14.15
C GLY A 36 0.65 14.71 13.90
N PRO A 37 -0.05 13.99 14.79
CA PRO A 37 -0.17 12.54 14.72
C PRO A 37 -0.77 12.03 13.39
N ALA A 38 -1.73 12.75 12.82
CA ALA A 38 -2.33 12.41 11.53
C ALA A 38 -1.30 12.42 10.40
N ARG A 39 -0.49 13.49 10.30
CA ARG A 39 0.61 13.58 9.34
C ARG A 39 1.63 12.45 9.53
N ASN A 40 1.97 12.13 10.78
CA ASN A 40 2.90 11.04 11.08
C ASN A 40 2.35 9.68 10.64
N LYS A 41 1.06 9.40 10.87
CA LYS A 41 0.40 8.19 10.41
C LYS A 41 0.52 8.02 8.89
N HIS A 42 0.24 9.06 8.11
CA HIS A 42 0.39 8.98 6.65
C HIS A 42 1.84 8.81 6.20
N ARG A 43 2.80 9.47 6.86
CA ARG A 43 4.23 9.25 6.58
C ARG A 43 4.67 7.83 6.91
N GLN A 44 4.18 7.25 8.00
CA GLN A 44 4.47 5.89 8.41
C GLN A 44 3.89 4.90 7.39
N ILE A 45 2.65 5.09 6.94
CA ILE A 45 2.06 4.27 5.87
C ILE A 45 2.94 4.32 4.61
N ALA A 46 3.34 5.51 4.16
CA ALA A 46 4.22 5.65 2.99
C ALA A 46 5.62 5.04 3.18
N ALA A 47 6.10 4.94 4.42
CA ALA A 47 7.34 4.26 4.77
C ALA A 47 7.17 2.74 4.72
N SER A 48 6.10 2.20 5.31
CA SER A 48 5.76 0.78 5.24
C SER A 48 5.58 0.32 3.79
N MET A 49 4.87 1.11 2.97
CA MET A 49 4.75 0.83 1.53
C MET A 49 6.11 0.74 0.85
N ARG A 50 7.06 1.64 1.16
CA ARG A 50 8.41 1.58 0.58
C ARG A 50 9.11 0.28 0.95
N SER A 51 8.97 -0.19 2.18
CA SER A 51 9.53 -1.46 2.63
C SER A 51 8.89 -2.64 1.90
N LEU A 52 7.56 -2.67 1.79
CA LEU A 52 6.83 -3.72 1.06
C LEU A 52 7.23 -3.78 -0.42
N THR A 53 7.36 -2.63 -1.10
CA THR A 53 7.82 -2.60 -2.50
C THR A 53 9.28 -2.99 -2.71
N ARG A 54 10.03 -3.30 -1.65
CA ARG A 54 11.40 -3.81 -1.71
C ARG A 54 11.48 -5.28 -1.32
N ASP A 55 10.43 -5.81 -0.73
CA ASP A 55 10.31 -7.21 -0.35
C ASP A 55 9.88 -8.02 -1.59
N ARG A 56 10.80 -8.85 -2.09
CA ARG A 56 10.56 -9.63 -3.32
C ARG A 56 9.49 -10.68 -3.13
N ASP A 57 9.41 -11.29 -1.94
CA ASP A 57 8.43 -12.33 -1.65
C ASP A 57 7.03 -11.73 -1.57
N TRP A 58 6.91 -10.57 -0.93
CA TRP A 58 5.65 -9.81 -0.90
C TRP A 58 5.21 -9.39 -2.31
N LEU A 59 6.14 -8.91 -3.14
CA LEU A 59 5.86 -8.53 -4.52
C LEU A 59 5.39 -9.71 -5.37
N ALA A 60 6.03 -10.89 -5.23
CA ALA A 60 5.66 -12.10 -5.96
C ALA A 60 4.19 -12.50 -5.74
N ILE A 61 3.70 -12.31 -4.52
CA ILE A 61 2.34 -12.70 -4.13
C ILE A 61 1.30 -11.62 -4.50
N HIS A 62 1.65 -10.34 -4.31
CA HIS A 62 0.69 -9.23 -4.31
C HIS A 62 0.77 -8.30 -5.52
N THR A 63 1.70 -8.53 -6.46
CA THR A 63 1.82 -7.72 -7.68
C THR A 63 1.66 -8.54 -8.95
N VAL A 64 1.17 -7.87 -9.99
CA VAL A 64 1.01 -8.48 -11.33
C VAL A 64 2.39 -8.81 -11.96
N ASP A 65 3.41 -8.03 -11.60
CA ASP A 65 4.79 -8.17 -12.08
C ASP A 65 5.57 -9.31 -11.38
N GLY A 66 5.00 -9.90 -10.33
CA GLY A 66 5.56 -11.00 -9.54
C GLY A 66 5.51 -12.37 -10.23
N ILE A 67 4.84 -12.45 -11.38
CA ILE A 67 4.74 -13.65 -12.22
C ILE A 67 5.61 -13.41 -13.45
N LYS A 68 6.88 -13.78 -13.37
CA LYS A 68 7.71 -13.94 -14.56
C LYS A 68 8.62 -15.15 -14.43
#